data_AF-A0A561E0K0-F1
#
_entry.id   AF-A0A561E0K0-F1
#
_cell.length_a   1.000
_cell.length_b   1.000
_cell.length_c   1.000
_cell.angle_alpha   90.00
_cell.angle_beta   90.00
_cell.angle_gamma   90.00
#
_symmetry.space_group_name_H-M   'P 1'
#
loop_
_entity.id
_entity.type
_entity.pdbx_description
1 polymer ?
#
loop_
_entity_poly.entity_id
_entity_poly.type
_entity_poly.pdbx_seq_one_letter_code
_entity_poly.pdbx_strand_id
1 'polypeptide(L)'
;MDTTVIEKQLMEMSEYEKKYSGTAEHPRHYSHLEDSELTFSKGTQAPDIVPVDYFFKPFQNVVFLKHPRFIKFTDHRHSFIEMNYVYSGTCTQYINGKEVILKEGDLCLLDTNVMHGIESASENDIIINIMIRASYFDSAPLQRL
;
A
#
# COMPACT_ATOMS: atom_id res chain seq x y z
N MET A 1 -10.85 24.08 5.68
CA MET A 1 -9.96 23.56 4.63
C MET A 1 -10.81 23.25 3.44
N ASP A 2 -10.41 23.70 2.26
CA ASP A 2 -11.09 23.35 1.02
C ASP A 2 -10.76 21.89 0.68
N THR A 3 -11.71 20.97 0.92
CA THR A 3 -11.52 19.53 0.70
C THR A 3 -11.29 19.19 -0.78
N THR A 4 -11.68 20.10 -1.68
CA THR A 4 -11.55 19.92 -3.13
C THR A 4 -10.10 19.74 -3.59
N VAL A 5 -9.13 20.31 -2.88
CA VAL A 5 -7.71 20.18 -3.25
C VAL A 5 -7.20 18.77 -3.01
N ILE A 6 -7.53 18.17 -1.86
CA ILE A 6 -7.09 16.81 -1.52
C ILE A 6 -7.80 15.79 -2.41
N GLU A 7 -9.11 15.97 -2.62
CA GLU A 7 -9.88 15.12 -3.54
C GLU A 7 -9.29 15.14 -4.94
N LYS A 8 -8.93 16.33 -5.45
CA LYS A 8 -8.25 16.46 -6.73
C LYS A 8 -6.92 15.71 -6.77
N GLN A 9 -6.10 15.81 -5.71
CA GLN A 9 -4.83 15.09 -5.62
C GLN A 9 -4.99 13.56 -5.57
N LEU A 10 -6.07 13.07 -4.95
CA LEU A 10 -6.37 11.64 -4.90
C LEU A 10 -6.82 11.13 -6.28
N MET A 11 -7.71 11.85 -6.94
CA MET A 11 -8.28 11.44 -8.23
C MET A 11 -7.28 11.54 -9.38
N GLU A 12 -6.45 12.59 -9.41
CA GLU A 12 -5.45 12.77 -10.48
C GLU A 12 -4.32 11.73 -10.40
N MET A 13 -3.86 11.24 -11.56
CA MET A 13 -2.65 10.40 -11.62
C MET A 13 -1.43 11.23 -11.25
N SER A 14 -0.73 10.79 -10.22
CA SER A 14 0.58 11.31 -9.83
C SER A 14 1.63 11.01 -10.91
N GLU A 15 2.73 11.76 -10.90
CA GLU A 15 3.88 11.48 -11.78
C GLU A 15 4.44 10.06 -11.55
N TYR A 16 4.35 9.57 -10.31
CA TYR A 16 4.69 8.19 -9.97
C TYR A 16 3.78 7.19 -10.69
N GLU A 17 2.46 7.37 -10.60
CA GLU A 17 1.52 6.51 -11.30
C GLU A 17 1.74 6.56 -12.81
N LYS A 18 1.96 7.75 -13.39
CA LYS A 18 2.26 7.88 -14.83
C LYS A 18 3.55 7.15 -15.24
N LYS A 19 4.58 7.15 -14.38
CA LYS A 19 5.88 6.51 -14.66
C LYS A 19 5.83 4.99 -14.53
N TYR A 20 5.17 4.49 -13.50
CA TYR A 20 5.30 3.09 -13.08
C TYR A 20 4.07 2.22 -13.34
N SER A 21 2.89 2.80 -13.52
CA SER A 21 1.67 2.03 -13.68
C SER A 21 1.55 1.40 -15.07
N GLY A 22 0.75 0.34 -15.17
CA GLY A 22 0.30 -0.21 -16.44
C GLY A 22 -0.92 0.55 -16.99
N THR A 23 -1.69 -0.12 -17.83
CA THR A 23 -3.07 0.31 -18.17
C THR A 23 -4.08 -0.54 -17.42
N ALA A 24 -5.35 -0.16 -17.48
CA ALA A 24 -6.43 -0.96 -16.91
C ALA A 24 -6.47 -2.40 -17.47
N GLU A 25 -6.17 -2.57 -18.76
CA GLU A 25 -6.14 -3.87 -19.44
C GLU A 25 -4.82 -4.63 -19.24
N HIS A 26 -3.73 -3.90 -19.00
CA HIS A 26 -2.39 -4.46 -18.87
C HIS A 26 -1.68 -3.86 -17.64
N PRO A 27 -2.09 -4.24 -16.42
CA PRO A 27 -1.45 -3.75 -15.20
C PRO A 27 -0.01 -4.25 -15.11
N ARG A 28 0.88 -3.43 -14.54
CA ARG A 28 2.25 -3.89 -14.24
C ARG A 28 2.24 -4.80 -13.02
N HIS A 29 3.20 -5.71 -12.96
CA HIS A 29 3.36 -6.63 -11.85
C HIS A 29 4.61 -6.21 -11.10
N TYR A 30 4.40 -5.54 -9.97
CA TYR A 30 5.48 -5.19 -9.05
C TYR A 30 6.01 -6.46 -8.39
N SER A 31 7.34 -6.56 -8.29
CA SER A 31 7.99 -7.70 -7.66
C SER A 31 8.81 -7.35 -6.43
N HIS A 32 9.61 -6.27 -6.44
CA HIS A 32 10.46 -5.90 -5.30
C HIS A 32 10.91 -4.44 -5.39
N LEU A 33 11.25 -3.82 -4.26
CA LEU A 33 11.90 -2.51 -4.22
C LEU A 33 13.42 -2.69 -4.21
N GLU A 34 14.15 -1.96 -5.06
CA GLU A 34 15.62 -1.87 -5.02
C GLU A 34 15.98 -0.37 -4.95
N ASP A 35 16.73 0.05 -3.92
CA ASP A 35 17.10 1.46 -3.69
C ASP A 35 15.92 2.45 -3.76
N SER A 36 14.73 2.05 -3.27
CA SER A 36 13.46 2.80 -3.32
C SER A 36 12.81 2.92 -4.71
N GLU A 37 13.32 2.20 -5.71
CA GLU A 37 12.72 2.11 -7.04
C GLU A 37 11.93 0.80 -7.19
N LEU A 38 10.75 0.87 -7.83
CA LEU A 38 9.97 -0.33 -8.12
C LEU A 38 10.68 -1.14 -9.22
N THR A 39 10.98 -2.40 -8.91
CA THR A 39 11.42 -3.38 -9.90
C THR A 39 10.23 -4.23 -10.35
N PHE A 40 10.20 -4.57 -11.63
CA PHE A 40 9.14 -5.36 -12.25
C PHE A 40 9.78 -6.57 -12.90
N SER A 41 9.41 -7.77 -12.47
CA SER A 41 9.91 -9.03 -13.01
C SER A 41 8.76 -9.95 -13.42
N LYS A 42 9.03 -10.85 -14.36
CA LYS A 42 8.03 -11.83 -14.85
C LYS A 42 7.83 -13.03 -13.92
N GLY A 43 8.62 -13.15 -12.85
CA GLY A 43 8.58 -14.27 -11.92
C GLY A 43 8.45 -13.79 -10.49
N THR A 44 7.71 -14.53 -9.66
CA THR A 44 7.65 -14.33 -8.22
C THR A 44 9.03 -14.63 -7.63
N GLN A 45 9.74 -13.63 -7.13
CA GLN A 45 10.83 -13.88 -6.19
C GLN A 45 10.25 -14.29 -4.82
N ALA A 46 11.09 -14.92 -3.98
CA ALA A 46 10.71 -15.32 -2.63
C ALA A 46 10.06 -14.16 -1.88
N PRO A 47 9.11 -14.42 -0.95
CA PRO A 47 8.34 -13.37 -0.29
C PRO A 47 9.28 -12.36 0.36
N ASP A 48 9.19 -11.13 -0.14
CA ASP A 48 10.03 -10.03 0.29
C ASP A 48 9.54 -9.47 1.63
N ILE A 49 10.49 -9.10 2.48
CA ILE A 49 10.21 -8.26 3.65
C ILE A 49 10.51 -6.84 3.23
N VAL A 50 9.46 -6.05 3.00
CA VAL A 50 9.63 -4.64 2.71
C VAL A 50 10.07 -3.92 4.00
N PRO A 51 11.30 -3.39 4.06
CA PRO A 51 11.83 -2.75 5.25
C PRO A 51 11.24 -1.36 5.45
N VAL A 52 11.11 -0.96 6.71
CA VAL A 52 10.60 0.35 7.14
C VAL A 52 11.38 1.51 6.53
N ASP A 53 12.68 1.36 6.29
CA ASP A 53 13.53 2.45 5.80
C ASP A 53 13.25 2.84 4.34
N TYR A 54 12.49 2.04 3.59
CA TYR A 54 12.06 2.39 2.23
C TYR A 54 10.98 3.49 2.20
N PHE A 55 10.12 3.55 3.21
CA PHE A 55 9.00 4.50 3.23
C PHE A 55 9.12 5.58 4.30
N PHE A 56 9.88 5.31 5.37
CA PHE A 56 9.91 6.18 6.54
C PHE A 56 11.25 6.91 6.64
N LYS A 57 11.19 8.24 6.75
CA LYS A 57 12.33 9.01 7.26
C LYS A 57 12.56 8.68 8.75
N PRO A 58 13.77 8.89 9.30
CA PRO A 58 14.09 8.51 10.68
C PRO A 58 13.15 9.05 11.76
N PHE A 59 12.57 10.24 11.55
CA PHE A 59 11.66 10.90 12.48
C PHE A 59 10.16 10.63 12.21
N GLN A 60 9.83 9.86 11.17
CA GLN A 60 8.44 9.52 10.84
C GLN A 60 8.03 8.22 11.55
N ASN A 61 6.89 8.29 12.24
CA ASN A 61 6.23 7.15 12.86
C ASN A 61 5.00 6.68 12.09
N VAL A 62 4.35 7.59 11.35
CA VAL A 62 3.19 7.32 10.52
C VAL A 62 3.41 7.99 9.17
N VAL A 63 3.13 7.25 8.10
CA VAL A 63 3.23 7.73 6.71
C VAL A 63 1.94 7.36 5.98
N PHE A 64 1.41 8.31 5.23
CA PHE A 64 0.22 8.13 4.39
C PHE A 64 0.65 8.13 2.93
N LEU A 65 0.26 7.10 2.17
CA LEU A 65 0.48 7.02 0.73
C LEU A 65 -0.81 6.62 0.02
N LYS A 66 -1.05 7.18 -1.16
CA LYS A 66 -2.04 6.65 -2.09
C LYS A 66 -1.46 5.39 -2.72
N HIS A 67 -2.18 4.27 -2.63
CA HIS A 67 -1.80 3.05 -3.34
C HIS A 67 -1.84 3.32 -4.86
N PRO A 68 -0.79 2.94 -5.62
CA PRO A 68 -0.74 3.25 -7.04
C PRO A 68 -1.73 2.40 -7.82
N ARG A 69 -2.41 3.02 -8.80
CA ARG A 69 -3.31 2.32 -9.72
C ARG A 69 -2.54 1.50 -10.74
N PHE A 70 -3.20 0.48 -11.30
CA PHE A 70 -2.69 -0.38 -12.38
C PHE A 70 -1.34 -1.06 -12.09
N ILE A 71 -1.07 -1.33 -10.81
CA ILE A 71 0.06 -2.14 -10.34
C ILE A 71 -0.47 -3.25 -9.45
N LYS A 72 -0.18 -4.49 -9.82
CA LYS A 72 -0.39 -5.67 -8.99
C LYS A 72 0.84 -5.90 -8.13
N PHE A 73 0.65 -6.01 -6.82
CA PHE A 73 1.71 -6.30 -5.86
C PHE A 73 1.69 -7.81 -5.53
N THR A 74 2.77 -8.51 -5.86
CA THR A 74 2.93 -9.93 -5.51
C THR A 74 3.04 -10.13 -3.99
N ASP A 75 2.90 -11.38 -3.53
CA ASP A 75 2.97 -11.72 -2.12
C ASP A 75 4.25 -11.20 -1.44
N HIS A 76 4.07 -10.39 -0.40
CA HIS A 76 5.12 -9.79 0.42
C HIS A 76 4.64 -9.64 1.87
N ARG A 77 5.54 -9.19 2.74
CA ARG A 77 5.23 -8.73 4.12
C ARG A 77 6.06 -7.49 4.44
N HIS A 78 5.74 -6.81 5.53
CA HIS A 78 6.36 -5.52 5.87
C HIS A 78 7.01 -5.55 7.25
N SER A 79 8.13 -4.87 7.46
CA SER A 79 8.67 -4.68 8.81
C SER A 79 7.95 -3.58 9.61
N PHE A 80 6.76 -3.16 9.17
CA PHE A 80 5.90 -2.13 9.75
C PHE A 80 4.43 -2.58 9.67
N ILE A 81 3.56 -1.93 10.44
CA ILE A 81 2.12 -2.19 10.39
C ILE A 81 1.54 -1.40 9.21
N GLU A 82 0.72 -2.04 8.39
CA GLU A 82 0.01 -1.39 7.28
C GLU A 82 -1.49 -1.40 7.56
N MET A 83 -2.14 -0.28 7.25
CA MET A 83 -3.59 -0.20 7.23
C MET A 83 -4.04 0.32 5.87
N ASN A 84 -4.94 -0.40 5.21
CA ASN A 84 -5.55 0.02 3.96
C ASN A 84 -6.95 0.58 4.26
N TYR A 85 -7.21 1.82 3.85
CA TYR A 85 -8.54 2.41 3.86
C TYR A 85 -9.01 2.65 2.43
N VAL A 86 -10.17 2.11 2.06
CA VAL A 86 -10.74 2.29 0.72
C VAL A 86 -11.57 3.57 0.72
N TYR A 87 -11.00 4.64 0.17
CA TYR A 87 -11.66 5.94 0.06
C TYR A 87 -12.74 5.95 -1.04
N SER A 88 -12.49 5.24 -2.15
CA SER A 88 -13.43 5.08 -3.28
C SER A 88 -13.17 3.75 -3.97
N GLY A 89 -14.22 3.12 -4.49
CA GLY A 89 -14.12 1.89 -5.28
C GLY A 89 -13.90 0.63 -4.43
N THR A 90 -12.97 -0.21 -4.85
CA THR A 90 -12.70 -1.53 -4.25
C THR A 90 -11.21 -1.84 -4.14
N CYS A 91 -10.86 -2.70 -3.19
CA CYS A 91 -9.51 -3.24 -3.05
C CYS A 91 -9.62 -4.76 -2.87
N THR A 92 -9.01 -5.51 -3.77
CA THR A 92 -8.93 -6.98 -3.67
C THR A 92 -7.54 -7.37 -3.22
N GLN A 93 -7.46 -8.10 -2.12
CA GLN A 93 -6.21 -8.56 -1.51
C GLN A 93 -6.26 -10.07 -1.26
N TYR A 94 -5.10 -10.70 -1.24
CA TYR A 94 -4.92 -12.08 -0.80
C TYR A 94 -4.12 -12.07 0.49
N ILE A 95 -4.77 -12.33 1.61
CA ILE A 95 -4.14 -12.32 2.94
C ILE A 95 -3.97 -13.76 3.39
N ASN A 96 -2.73 -14.21 3.57
CA ASN A 96 -2.39 -15.62 3.84
C ASN A 96 -3.08 -16.60 2.85
N GLY A 97 -3.12 -16.23 1.57
CA GLY A 97 -3.76 -17.01 0.50
C GLY A 97 -5.28 -16.96 0.46
N LYS A 98 -5.94 -16.21 1.37
CA LYS A 98 -7.40 -16.01 1.35
C LYS A 98 -7.74 -14.68 0.68
N GLU A 99 -8.66 -14.74 -0.27
CA GLU A 99 -9.21 -13.53 -0.90
C GLU A 99 -10.03 -12.71 0.10
N VAL A 100 -9.74 -11.41 0.13
CA VAL A 100 -10.43 -10.39 0.91
C VAL A 100 -10.75 -9.23 -0.03
N ILE A 101 -12.03 -8.88 -0.12
CA ILE A 101 -12.51 -7.78 -0.96
C ILE A 101 -13.03 -6.69 -0.03
N LEU A 102 -12.35 -5.55 -0.04
CA LEU A 102 -12.74 -4.34 0.67
C LEU A 102 -13.49 -3.41 -0.29
N LYS A 103 -14.52 -2.75 0.22
CA LYS A 103 -15.33 -1.75 -0.50
C LYS A 103 -15.10 -0.37 0.11
N GLU A 104 -15.60 0.66 -0.56
CA GLU A 104 -15.60 2.03 -0.05
C GLU A 104 -16.03 2.11 1.43
N GLY A 105 -15.22 2.78 2.24
CA GLY A 105 -15.39 2.92 3.69
C GLY A 105 -14.80 1.78 4.52
N ASP A 106 -14.44 0.64 3.92
CA ASP A 106 -13.81 -0.47 4.63
C ASP A 106 -12.35 -0.16 4.97
N LEU A 107 -11.91 -0.80 6.06
CA LEU A 107 -10.56 -0.69 6.59
C LEU A 107 -10.01 -2.09 6.88
N CYS A 108 -8.77 -2.33 6.46
CA CYS A 108 -8.01 -3.53 6.78
C CYS A 108 -6.74 -3.14 7.53
N LEU A 109 -6.43 -3.87 8.61
CA LEU A 109 -5.21 -3.70 9.40
C LEU A 109 -4.36 -4.96 9.28
N LEU A 110 -3.09 -4.77 8.93
CA LEU A 110 -2.13 -5.82 8.64
C LEU A 110 -0.92 -5.68 9.58
N ASP A 111 -0.61 -6.75 10.30
CA ASP A 111 0.57 -6.81 11.18
C ASP A 111 1.86 -7.08 10.37
N THR A 112 3.01 -6.79 10.98
CA THR A 112 4.40 -6.87 10.46
C THR A 112 4.83 -8.24 9.90
N ASN A 113 4.04 -9.29 10.07
CA ASN A 113 4.38 -10.63 9.58
C ASN A 113 3.26 -11.26 8.75
N VAL A 114 2.21 -10.50 8.45
CA VAL A 114 1.13 -10.96 7.58
C VAL A 114 1.65 -11.00 6.15
N MET A 115 1.59 -12.17 5.53
CA MET A 115 1.83 -12.32 4.10
C MET A 115 0.59 -11.87 3.34
N HIS A 116 0.77 -10.95 2.40
CA HIS A 116 -0.32 -10.50 1.56
C HIS A 116 0.12 -10.07 0.15
N GLY A 117 -0.82 -10.10 -0.78
CA GLY A 117 -0.69 -9.54 -2.12
C GLY A 117 -1.92 -8.68 -2.43
N ILE A 118 -1.76 -7.68 -3.31
CA ILE A 118 -2.83 -6.74 -3.66
C ILE A 118 -3.00 -6.75 -5.18
N GLU A 119 -4.22 -7.00 -5.64
CA GLU A 119 -4.55 -6.90 -7.06
C GLU A 119 -4.50 -5.44 -7.54
N SER A 120 -4.32 -5.25 -8.84
CA SER A 120 -4.21 -3.90 -9.38
C SER A 120 -5.48 -3.07 -9.16
N ALA A 121 -5.34 -1.93 -8.50
CA ALA A 121 -6.39 -0.93 -8.38
C ALA A 121 -6.72 -0.30 -9.75
N SER A 122 -8.00 -0.06 -10.02
CA SER A 122 -8.50 0.59 -11.24
C SER A 122 -8.46 2.11 -11.12
N GLU A 123 -8.92 2.83 -12.15
CA GLU A 123 -8.87 4.30 -12.20
C GLU A 123 -9.55 4.99 -11.01
N ASN A 124 -10.70 4.45 -10.57
CA ASN A 124 -11.55 4.99 -9.51
C ASN A 124 -11.35 4.30 -8.15
N ASP A 125 -10.48 3.29 -8.09
CA ASP A 125 -10.13 2.60 -6.86
C ASP A 125 -9.06 3.43 -6.13
N ILE A 126 -9.46 4.14 -5.08
CA ILE A 126 -8.59 4.99 -4.28
C ILE A 126 -8.38 4.35 -2.92
N ILE A 127 -7.22 3.74 -2.74
CA ILE A 127 -6.80 3.13 -1.48
C ILE A 127 -5.75 4.03 -0.83
N ILE A 128 -5.95 4.32 0.46
CA ILE A 128 -5.02 5.05 1.29
C ILE A 128 -4.30 4.03 2.18
N ASN A 129 -2.99 3.89 1.96
CA ASN A 129 -2.11 3.11 2.79
C ASN A 129 -1.59 3.98 3.93
N ILE A 130 -1.89 3.57 5.16
CA ILE A 130 -1.42 4.18 6.40
C ILE A 130 -0.40 3.22 6.99
N MET A 131 0.87 3.55 6.86
CA MET A 131 1.97 2.73 7.35
C MET A 131 2.42 3.28 8.69
N ILE A 132 2.57 2.40 9.68
CA ILE A 132 2.91 2.76 11.06
C ILE A 132 4.15 1.98 11.48
N ARG A 133 5.18 2.69 11.92
CA ARG A 133 6.39 2.08 12.47
C ARG A 133 6.01 1.26 13.70
N ALA A 134 6.36 -0.03 13.71
CA ALA A 134 5.99 -0.91 14.82
C ALA A 134 6.43 -0.37 16.19
N SER A 135 7.64 0.19 16.27
CA SER A 135 8.19 0.79 17.49
C SER A 135 7.42 2.01 18.01
N TYR A 136 6.52 2.59 17.21
CA TYR A 136 5.63 3.65 17.69
C TYR A 136 4.67 3.12 18.77
N PHE A 137 4.27 1.85 18.68
CA PHE A 137 3.37 1.23 19.65
C PHE A 137 4.05 0.87 20.98
N ASP A 138 5.36 0.70 20.98
CA ASP A 138 6.15 0.41 22.19
C ASP A 138 6.15 1.59 23.19
N SER A 139 5.91 2.81 22.72
CA SER A 139 6.06 4.05 23.51
C SER A 139 4.82 4.94 23.60
N ALA A 140 3.84 4.82 22.69
CA ALA A 140 2.73 5.79 22.62
C ALA A 140 1.36 5.28 23.14
N PRO A 141 0.78 4.13 22.71
CA PRO A 141 -0.61 3.79 23.05
C PRO A 141 -0.75 2.70 24.14
N LEU A 142 0.11 1.69 24.16
CA LEU A 142 -0.06 0.51 25.04
C LEU A 142 0.36 0.74 26.49
N GLN A 143 1.17 1.76 26.77
CA GLN A 143 1.52 2.13 28.16
C GLN A 143 0.42 2.94 28.87
N ARG A 144 -0.65 3.31 28.16
CA ARG A 144 -1.78 4.09 28.70
C ARG A 144 -3.05 3.25 28.90
N LEU A 145 -2.98 1.95 28.63
CA LEU A 145 -3.97 0.94 28.98
C LEU A 145 -3.49 0.16 30.21
#